data_AF-U6N8B2-F1
#
_entry.id   AF-U6N8B2-F1
#
_cell.length_a   1.000
_cell.length_b   1.000
_cell.length_c   1.000
_cell.angle_alpha   90.00
_cell.angle_beta   90.00
_cell.angle_gamma   90.00
#
_symmetry.space_group_name_H-M   'P 1'
#
loop_
_entity.id
_entity.type
_entity.pdbx_description
1 polymer ?
#
loop_
_entity_poly.entity_id
_entity_poly.type
_entity_poly.pdbx_seq_one_letter_code
_entity_poly.pdbx_strand_id
1 'polypeptide(L)'
;MLHELLSAVRIIFQEAKNSGIPCSDSLNIVDLLVDEGTRGEWNLQGLPADELSVENAIIVTRSDRYPLLVDPQGQAHSWLKKKEEDRMKGSRQCITTATDPRFKDKVEFCMAEGLPLLVENLGDTVPEVLDPILEKQFIKKGKRLYVTFMDQQAEYNPSFVLYMTTKLANPHFPPEINAKCTVIDFTVMHEGTLTEVIAALFLKDREF
;
A
#
# COMPACT_ATOMS: atom_id res chain seq x y z
N MET A 1 -6.42 0.83 11.07
CA MET A 1 -5.07 1.42 10.99
C MET A 1 -5.09 2.90 10.58
N LEU A 2 -5.65 3.32 9.43
CA LEU A 2 -5.77 4.78 9.18
C LEU A 2 -6.86 5.45 10.04
N HIS A 3 -7.97 4.79 10.35
CA HIS A 3 -8.94 5.34 11.30
C HIS A 3 -8.32 5.62 12.68
N GLU A 4 -7.36 4.79 13.12
CA GLU A 4 -6.57 4.99 14.35
C GLU A 4 -5.54 6.13 14.19
N LEU A 5 -4.88 6.23 13.04
CA LEU A 5 -4.00 7.36 12.72
C LEU A 5 -4.77 8.68 12.61
N LEU A 6 -5.92 8.70 11.96
CA LEU A 6 -6.79 9.86 11.84
C LEU A 6 -7.38 10.23 13.20
N SER A 7 -7.74 9.26 14.04
CA SER A 7 -8.15 9.56 15.42
C SER A 7 -6.98 10.08 16.26
N ALA A 8 -5.76 9.55 16.10
CA ALA A 8 -4.56 10.09 16.74
C ALA A 8 -4.24 11.52 16.25
N VAL A 9 -4.33 11.78 14.94
CA VAL A 9 -4.14 13.13 14.37
C VAL A 9 -5.25 14.07 14.83
N ARG A 10 -6.50 13.61 14.92
CA ARG A 10 -7.62 14.38 15.50
C ARG A 10 -7.36 14.71 16.98
N ILE A 11 -6.83 13.76 17.76
CA ILE A 11 -6.43 13.99 19.16
C ILE A 11 -5.33 15.05 19.24
N ILE A 12 -4.26 14.92 18.45
CA ILE A 12 -3.15 15.88 18.39
C ILE A 12 -3.65 17.27 17.98
N PHE A 13 -4.53 17.33 16.99
CA PHE A 13 -5.12 18.59 16.53
C PHE A 13 -5.98 19.25 17.62
N GLN A 14 -6.73 18.44 18.38
CA GLN A 14 -7.51 18.93 19.51
C GLN A 14 -6.60 19.43 20.65
N GLU A 15 -5.51 18.73 20.96
CA GLU A 15 -4.51 19.17 21.94
C GLU A 15 -3.78 20.46 21.50
N ALA A 16 -3.48 20.59 20.21
CA ALA A 16 -2.87 21.81 19.65
C ALA A 16 -3.80 23.01 19.80
N LYS A 17 -5.10 22.85 19.52
CA LYS A 17 -6.13 23.88 19.77
C LYS A 17 -6.22 24.24 21.25
N ASN A 18 -6.24 23.25 22.14
CA ASN A 18 -6.27 23.47 23.59
C ASN A 18 -5.00 24.17 24.11
N SER A 19 -3.87 24.01 23.43
CA SER A 19 -2.59 24.62 23.78
C SER A 19 -2.38 26.02 23.17
N GLY A 20 -3.39 26.58 22.49
CA GLY A 20 -3.32 27.91 21.90
C GLY A 20 -2.49 28.00 20.61
N ILE A 21 -2.18 26.86 19.97
CA ILE A 21 -1.49 26.84 18.68
C ILE A 21 -2.49 27.24 17.59
N PRO A 22 -2.16 28.21 16.70
CA PRO A 22 -3.02 28.58 15.58
C PRO A 22 -3.30 27.38 14.67
N CYS A 23 -4.55 26.96 14.58
CA CYS A 23 -5.02 25.82 13.79
C CYS A 23 -6.25 26.22 12.97
N SER A 24 -6.52 25.55 11.85
CA SER A 24 -7.75 25.77 11.09
C SER A 24 -9.00 25.29 11.86
N ASP A 25 -10.15 25.92 11.62
CA ASP A 25 -11.39 25.58 12.34
C ASP A 25 -11.88 24.18 11.95
N SER A 26 -11.83 23.85 10.66
CA SER A 26 -11.98 22.51 10.11
C SER A 26 -10.70 22.10 9.39
N LEU A 27 -10.20 20.90 9.67
CA LEU A 27 -9.07 20.30 8.96
C LEU A 27 -9.55 18.97 8.39
N ASN A 28 -9.71 18.91 7.08
CA ASN A 28 -9.82 17.64 6.39
C ASN A 28 -8.42 17.16 6.02
N ILE A 29 -7.94 16.12 6.70
CA ILE A 29 -6.59 15.57 6.52
C ILE A 29 -6.43 15.01 5.10
N VAL A 30 -7.51 14.47 4.52
CA VAL A 30 -7.50 13.94 3.15
C VAL A 30 -7.29 15.07 2.13
N ASP A 31 -7.95 16.23 2.31
CA ASP A 31 -7.81 17.41 1.43
C ASP A 31 -6.44 18.09 1.60
N LEU A 32 -5.83 17.99 2.79
CA LEU A 32 -4.48 18.49 3.03
C LEU A 32 -3.43 17.62 2.31
N LEU A 33 -3.63 16.30 2.31
CA LEU A 33 -2.64 15.38 1.77
C LEU A 33 -2.76 15.23 0.26
N VAL A 34 -3.96 15.32 -0.31
CA VAL A 34 -4.19 15.04 -1.74
C VAL A 34 -5.20 16.01 -2.35
N ASP A 35 -4.82 16.58 -3.49
CA ASP A 35 -5.64 17.46 -4.31
C ASP A 35 -6.68 16.70 -5.15
N GLU A 36 -7.71 17.42 -5.61
CA GLU A 36 -8.80 16.84 -6.41
C GLU A 36 -8.31 16.24 -7.74
N GLY A 37 -7.24 16.78 -8.34
CA GLY A 37 -6.66 16.27 -9.58
C GLY A 37 -6.10 14.86 -9.39
N THR A 38 -5.30 14.67 -8.34
CA THR A 38 -4.76 13.35 -7.98
C THR A 38 -5.87 12.33 -7.65
N ARG A 39 -6.95 12.76 -6.96
CA ARG A 39 -8.10 11.88 -6.70
C ARG A 39 -8.81 11.47 -7.99
N GLY A 40 -8.99 12.41 -8.91
CA GLY A 40 -9.56 12.15 -10.23
C GLY A 40 -8.73 11.12 -11.00
N GLU A 41 -7.40 11.26 -10.96
CA GLU A 41 -6.48 10.31 -11.59
C GLU A 41 -6.58 8.90 -10.99
N TRP A 42 -6.63 8.76 -9.66
CA TRP A 42 -6.84 7.45 -9.04
C TRP A 42 -8.17 6.80 -9.44
N ASN A 43 -9.22 7.62 -9.58
CA ASN A 43 -10.53 7.15 -10.04
C ASN A 43 -10.48 6.65 -11.49
N LEU A 44 -9.80 7.40 -12.38
CA LEU A 44 -9.53 6.93 -13.75
C LEU A 44 -8.70 5.64 -13.75
N GLN A 45 -7.83 5.45 -12.76
CA GLN A 45 -7.01 4.25 -12.57
C GLN A 45 -7.79 3.06 -11.95
N GLY A 46 -9.08 3.22 -11.63
CA GLY A 46 -9.95 2.16 -11.14
C GLY A 46 -10.05 2.05 -9.62
N LEU A 47 -9.51 3.02 -8.87
CA LEU A 47 -9.76 3.16 -7.44
C LEU A 47 -11.16 3.77 -7.24
N PRO A 48 -12.01 3.23 -6.35
CA PRO A 48 -13.28 3.89 -6.03
C PRO A 48 -13.08 5.27 -5.42
N ALA A 49 -14.11 6.10 -5.55
CA ALA A 49 -14.14 7.45 -5.00
C ALA A 49 -14.61 7.52 -3.53
N ASP A 50 -14.77 6.38 -2.85
CA ASP A 50 -15.14 6.37 -1.43
C ASP A 50 -13.98 6.87 -0.54
N GLU A 51 -14.33 7.40 0.63
CA GLU A 51 -13.38 8.03 1.54
C GLU A 51 -12.29 7.04 2.00
N LEU A 52 -12.66 5.79 2.28
CA LEU A 52 -11.72 4.75 2.72
C LEU A 52 -10.74 4.34 1.61
N SER A 53 -11.22 4.23 0.36
CA SER A 53 -10.38 4.00 -0.83
C SER A 53 -9.34 5.09 -0.99
N VAL A 54 -9.77 6.35 -0.91
CA VAL A 54 -8.88 7.52 -1.04
C VAL A 54 -7.87 7.55 0.11
N GLU A 55 -8.32 7.30 1.34
CA GLU A 55 -7.46 7.18 2.52
C GLU A 55 -6.40 6.08 2.35
N ASN A 56 -6.79 4.89 1.91
CA ASN A 56 -5.86 3.79 1.67
C ASN A 56 -4.85 4.15 0.57
N ALA A 57 -5.29 4.80 -0.50
CA ALA A 57 -4.40 5.25 -1.57
C ALA A 57 -3.42 6.35 -1.10
N ILE A 58 -3.82 7.21 -0.17
CA ILE A 58 -2.91 8.15 0.49
C ILE A 58 -1.80 7.40 1.22
N ILE A 59 -2.12 6.35 1.98
CA ILE A 59 -1.10 5.57 2.68
C ILE A 59 -0.14 4.92 1.69
N VAL A 60 -0.68 4.31 0.62
CA VAL A 60 0.13 3.66 -0.41
C VAL A 60 1.11 4.64 -1.05
N THR A 61 0.71 5.89 -1.24
CA THR A 61 1.51 6.89 -1.95
C THR A 61 2.40 7.75 -1.06
N ARG A 62 2.08 7.85 0.23
CA ARG A 62 2.78 8.74 1.18
C ARG A 62 3.51 8.01 2.30
N SER A 63 3.29 6.71 2.49
CA SER A 63 4.04 5.96 3.50
C SER A 63 5.51 5.86 3.11
N ASP A 64 6.37 6.07 4.10
CA ASP A 64 7.81 5.84 3.95
C ASP A 64 8.14 4.34 3.84
N ARG A 65 7.35 3.49 4.53
CA ARG A 65 7.50 2.03 4.48
C ARG A 65 6.75 1.45 3.29
N TYR A 66 7.29 0.38 2.73
CA TYR A 66 6.66 -0.28 1.58
C TYR A 66 5.28 -0.86 1.93
N PRO A 67 4.26 -0.60 1.10
CA PRO A 67 2.90 -1.05 1.37
C PRO A 67 2.70 -2.53 1.08
N LEU A 68 2.00 -3.22 1.97
CA LEU A 68 1.48 -4.57 1.80
C LEU A 68 -0.04 -4.49 1.80
N LEU A 69 -0.67 -4.82 0.68
CA LEU A 69 -2.10 -4.68 0.48
C LEU A 69 -2.82 -6.00 0.65
N VAL A 70 -3.79 -6.03 1.55
CA VAL A 70 -4.72 -7.15 1.73
C VAL A 70 -5.91 -6.92 0.81
N ASP A 71 -5.92 -7.59 -0.34
CA ASP A 71 -6.83 -7.32 -1.45
C ASP A 71 -7.39 -8.63 -2.04
N PRO A 72 -8.37 -9.27 -1.37
CA PRO A 72 -9.00 -10.49 -1.87
C PRO A 72 -9.76 -10.28 -3.18
N GLN A 73 -10.25 -9.07 -3.44
CA GLN A 73 -11.03 -8.72 -4.63
C GLN A 73 -10.16 -8.30 -5.83
N GLY A 74 -8.88 -8.01 -5.63
CA GLY A 74 -7.94 -7.62 -6.69
C GLY A 74 -8.10 -6.16 -7.16
N GLN A 75 -8.78 -5.33 -6.38
CA GLN A 75 -9.03 -3.92 -6.72
C GLN A 75 -7.77 -3.07 -6.59
N ALA A 76 -7.11 -3.14 -5.44
CA ALA A 76 -5.87 -2.41 -5.18
C ALA A 76 -4.76 -2.84 -6.14
N HIS A 77 -4.71 -4.14 -6.43
CA HIS A 77 -3.84 -4.74 -7.42
C HIS A 77 -4.04 -4.13 -8.82
N SER A 78 -5.29 -4.06 -9.28
CA SER A 78 -5.63 -3.49 -10.60
C SER A 78 -5.29 -2.01 -10.68
N TRP A 79 -5.61 -1.26 -9.61
CA TRP A 79 -5.27 0.15 -9.48
C TRP A 79 -3.76 0.39 -9.54
N LEU A 80 -2.95 -0.33 -8.76
CA LEU A 80 -1.49 -0.20 -8.76
C LEU A 80 -0.87 -0.45 -10.13
N LYS A 81 -1.35 -1.47 -10.84
CA LYS A 81 -0.86 -1.80 -12.19
C LYS A 81 -1.11 -0.67 -13.17
N LYS A 82 -2.29 -0.04 -13.10
CA LYS A 82 -2.65 1.08 -13.97
C LYS A 82 -1.91 2.37 -13.57
N LYS A 83 -1.79 2.63 -12.27
CA LYS A 83 -1.06 3.78 -11.72
C LYS A 83 0.41 3.78 -12.12
N GLU A 84 1.06 2.63 -12.06
CA GLU A 84 2.49 2.50 -12.34
C GLU A 84 2.77 2.04 -13.78
N GLU A 85 1.76 1.95 -14.65
CA GLU A 85 1.88 1.43 -16.02
C GLU A 85 2.98 2.12 -16.83
N ASP A 86 2.97 3.46 -16.81
CA ASP A 86 3.96 4.30 -17.51
C ASP A 86 5.37 4.08 -16.96
N ARG A 87 5.51 3.93 -15.64
CA ARG A 87 6.80 3.70 -14.97
C ARG A 87 7.32 2.29 -15.19
N MET A 88 6.42 1.31 -15.26
CA MET A 88 6.75 -0.08 -15.59
C MET A 88 7.16 -0.24 -17.05
N LYS A 89 6.88 0.74 -17.94
CA LYS A 89 7.21 0.72 -19.38
C LYS A 89 6.72 -0.54 -20.09
N GLY A 90 5.61 -1.13 -19.62
CA GLY A 90 5.10 -2.43 -20.10
C GLY A 90 5.99 -3.64 -19.80
N SER A 91 7.04 -3.49 -18.98
CA SER A 91 7.94 -4.58 -18.63
C SER A 91 7.26 -5.54 -17.66
N ARG A 92 7.02 -6.78 -18.12
CA ARG A 92 6.56 -7.89 -17.28
C ARG A 92 7.53 -8.25 -16.14
N GLN A 93 8.74 -7.69 -16.13
CA GLN A 93 9.73 -7.90 -15.07
C GLN A 93 9.35 -7.18 -13.77
N CYS A 94 8.56 -6.10 -13.87
CA CYS A 94 8.06 -5.33 -12.74
C CYS A 94 6.94 -6.05 -11.96
N ILE A 95 6.50 -7.23 -12.43
CA ILE A 95 5.47 -8.03 -11.78
C ILE A 95 6.02 -9.44 -11.51
N THR A 96 5.90 -9.90 -10.28
CA THR A 96 6.42 -11.21 -9.86
C THR A 96 5.57 -11.81 -8.75
N THR A 97 5.70 -13.12 -8.54
CA THR A 97 5.21 -13.80 -7.33
C THR A 97 6.41 -14.22 -6.48
N ALA A 98 6.19 -14.45 -5.18
CA ALA A 98 7.25 -14.95 -4.29
C ALA A 98 7.75 -16.37 -4.67
N THR A 99 6.94 -17.12 -5.42
CA THR A 99 7.26 -18.47 -5.91
C THR A 99 7.96 -18.48 -7.27
N ASP A 100 8.11 -17.32 -7.92
CA ASP A 100 8.77 -17.23 -9.23
C ASP A 100 10.27 -17.58 -9.08
N PRO A 101 10.81 -18.55 -9.85
CA PRO A 101 12.24 -18.85 -9.84
C PRO A 101 13.12 -17.63 -10.15
N ARG A 102 12.59 -16.66 -10.92
CA ARG A 102 13.26 -15.41 -11.30
C ARG A 102 12.91 -14.24 -10.38
N PHE A 103 12.24 -14.47 -9.26
CA PHE A 103 11.89 -13.44 -8.28
C PHE A 103 13.10 -12.58 -7.91
N LYS A 104 14.21 -13.26 -7.64
CA LYS A 104 15.50 -12.69 -7.24
C LYS A 104 16.05 -11.72 -8.29
N ASP A 105 16.18 -12.21 -9.52
CA ASP A 105 16.70 -11.45 -10.66
C ASP A 105 15.82 -10.23 -10.96
N LYS A 106 14.49 -10.37 -10.84
CA LYS A 106 13.54 -9.27 -11.06
C LYS A 106 13.67 -8.18 -10.00
N VAL A 107 13.82 -8.56 -8.73
CA VAL A 107 14.03 -7.60 -7.63
C VAL A 107 15.31 -6.80 -7.87
N GLU A 108 16.41 -7.48 -8.16
CA GLU A 108 17.69 -6.83 -8.42
C GLU A 108 17.63 -5.89 -9.63
N PHE A 109 17.02 -6.33 -10.73
CA PHE A 109 16.83 -5.52 -11.93
C PHE A 109 15.99 -4.26 -11.67
N CYS A 110 14.81 -4.41 -11.08
CA CYS A 110 13.93 -3.27 -10.79
C CYS A 110 14.59 -2.29 -9.81
N MET A 111 15.33 -2.81 -8.83
CA MET A 111 16.02 -2.00 -7.83
C MET A 111 17.18 -1.20 -8.42
N ALA A 112 17.97 -1.79 -9.33
CA ALA A 112 19.05 -1.09 -10.02
C ALA A 112 18.52 -0.01 -10.97
N GLU A 113 17.47 -0.33 -11.74
CA GLU A 113 16.87 0.58 -12.71
C GLU A 113 15.92 1.63 -12.08
N GLY A 114 15.57 1.49 -10.80
CA GLY A 114 14.62 2.38 -10.12
C GLY A 114 13.18 2.23 -10.61
N LEU A 115 12.83 1.04 -11.11
CA LEU A 115 11.48 0.69 -11.57
C LEU A 115 10.63 0.20 -10.39
N PRO A 116 9.31 0.46 -10.41
CA PRO A 116 8.42 -0.12 -9.40
C PRO A 116 8.35 -1.65 -9.57
N LEU A 117 8.28 -2.37 -8.46
CA LEU A 117 8.10 -3.83 -8.42
C LEU A 117 6.82 -4.17 -7.66
N LEU A 118 5.95 -4.96 -8.29
CA LEU A 118 4.73 -5.50 -7.70
C LEU A 118 4.91 -7.00 -7.44
N VAL A 119 4.89 -7.38 -6.16
CA VAL A 119 4.90 -8.77 -5.72
C VAL A 119 3.47 -9.21 -5.44
N GLU A 120 2.96 -10.09 -6.28
CA GLU A 120 1.58 -10.58 -6.25
C GLU A 120 1.43 -11.86 -5.43
N ASN A 121 0.24 -12.04 -4.88
CA ASN A 121 -0.21 -13.27 -4.23
C ASN A 121 0.74 -13.74 -3.12
N LEU A 122 1.21 -12.82 -2.28
CA LEU A 122 1.86 -13.21 -1.04
C LEU A 122 0.89 -14.04 -0.20
N GLY A 123 1.40 -15.09 0.43
CA GLY A 123 0.65 -15.82 1.45
C GLY A 123 0.67 -15.07 2.78
N ASP A 124 0.76 -15.81 3.88
CA ASP A 124 0.87 -15.23 5.23
C ASP A 124 2.30 -14.76 5.58
N THR A 125 3.26 -14.95 4.68
CA THR A 125 4.66 -14.62 4.91
C THR A 125 5.23 -13.77 3.78
N VAL A 126 6.09 -12.83 4.17
CA VAL A 126 6.92 -12.05 3.25
C VAL A 126 8.27 -12.75 3.13
N PRO A 127 8.83 -12.92 1.92
CA PRO A 127 10.15 -13.54 1.75
C PRO A 127 11.23 -12.77 2.54
N GLU A 128 11.93 -13.45 3.44
CA GLU A 128 13.01 -12.88 4.27
C GLU A 128 14.11 -12.22 3.44
N VAL A 129 14.28 -12.65 2.20
CA VAL A 129 15.26 -12.06 1.28
C VAL A 129 14.98 -10.57 0.98
N LEU A 130 13.75 -10.10 1.19
CA LEU A 130 13.38 -8.70 1.08
C LEU A 130 13.70 -7.89 2.35
N ASP A 131 14.01 -8.53 3.48
CA ASP A 131 14.23 -7.84 4.75
C ASP A 131 15.23 -6.69 4.68
N PRO A 132 16.41 -6.83 4.04
CA PRO A 132 17.37 -5.72 3.92
C PRO A 132 16.78 -4.50 3.18
N ILE A 133 15.86 -4.75 2.24
CA ILE A 133 15.18 -3.70 1.47
C ILE A 133 14.08 -3.07 2.33
N LEU A 134 13.25 -3.89 2.99
CA LEU A 134 12.14 -3.44 3.83
C LEU A 134 12.63 -2.64 5.04
N GLU A 135 13.73 -3.07 5.65
CA GLU A 135 14.41 -2.39 6.76
C GLU A 135 15.28 -1.22 6.30
N LYS A 136 15.37 -0.98 4.99
CA LYS A 136 16.16 0.09 4.38
C LYS A 136 17.62 0.10 4.84
N GLN A 137 18.24 -1.08 4.89
CA GLN A 137 19.64 -1.28 5.29
C GLN A 137 20.61 -0.86 4.17
N PHE A 138 20.54 0.42 3.78
CA PHE A 138 21.30 0.97 2.66
C PHE A 138 22.68 1.46 3.09
N ILE A 139 23.70 1.03 2.37
CA ILE A 139 25.09 1.44 2.53
C ILE A 139 25.40 2.47 1.43
N LYS A 140 25.70 3.71 1.85
CA LYS A 140 26.10 4.77 0.92
C LYS A 140 27.58 4.63 0.56
N LYS A 141 27.88 4.44 -0.72
CA LYS A 141 29.25 4.46 -1.26
C LYS A 141 29.37 5.55 -2.30
N GLY A 142 29.98 6.67 -1.92
CA GLY A 142 30.05 7.87 -2.76
C GLY A 142 28.68 8.49 -2.99
N LYS A 143 28.23 8.54 -4.25
CA LYS A 143 26.92 9.06 -4.65
C LYS A 143 25.82 7.99 -4.80
N ARG A 144 26.20 6.70 -4.79
CA ARG A 144 25.29 5.57 -4.99
C ARG A 144 24.95 4.91 -3.66
N LEU A 145 23.76 4.32 -3.60
CA LEU A 145 23.31 3.49 -2.49
C LEU A 145 23.43 2.02 -2.88
N TYR A 146 23.76 1.18 -1.92
CA TYR A 146 23.86 -0.27 -2.08
C TYR A 146 23.10 -0.96 -0.98
N VAL A 147 22.54 -2.11 -1.25
CA VAL A 147 21.94 -3.00 -0.24
C VAL A 147 22.58 -4.37 -0.35
N THR A 148 22.76 -5.05 0.78
CA THR A 148 23.19 -6.44 0.77
C THR A 148 21.97 -7.31 0.51
N PHE A 149 21.88 -7.88 -0.69
CA PHE A 149 20.79 -8.74 -1.14
C PHE A 149 21.40 -10.08 -1.57
N MET A 150 20.99 -11.18 -0.92
CA MET A 150 21.51 -12.54 -1.17
C MET A 150 23.03 -12.65 -1.09
N ASP A 151 23.61 -12.08 -0.03
CA ASP A 151 25.06 -12.07 0.20
C ASP A 151 25.87 -11.33 -0.89
N GLN A 152 25.19 -10.62 -1.79
CA GLN A 152 25.79 -9.76 -2.81
C GLN A 152 25.41 -8.29 -2.59
N GLN A 153 26.28 -7.39 -3.05
CA GLN A 153 26.02 -5.96 -3.01
C GLN A 153 25.28 -5.55 -4.28
N ALA A 154 23.99 -5.25 -4.16
CA ALA A 154 23.17 -4.77 -5.25
C ALA A 154 23.02 -3.24 -5.17
N GLU A 155 23.02 -2.57 -6.33
CA GLU A 155 22.83 -1.12 -6.39
C GLU A 155 21.36 -0.78 -6.11
N TYR A 156 21.14 0.21 -5.25
CA TYR A 156 19.81 0.68 -4.88
C TYR A 156 19.54 2.07 -5.47
N ASN A 157 18.49 2.16 -6.27
CA ASN A 157 18.01 3.42 -6.81
C ASN A 157 16.89 4.00 -5.91
N PRO A 158 16.99 5.26 -5.44
CA PRO A 158 15.95 5.90 -4.63
C PRO A 158 14.57 6.00 -5.30
N SER A 159 14.49 5.88 -6.63
CA SER A 159 13.20 5.85 -7.35
C SER A 159 12.50 4.50 -7.29
N PHE A 160 13.17 3.44 -6.83
CA PHE A 160 12.57 2.12 -6.65
C PHE A 160 11.44 2.15 -5.63
N VAL A 161 10.32 1.50 -5.96
CA VAL A 161 9.20 1.33 -5.05
C VAL A 161 8.74 -0.12 -5.09
N LEU A 162 8.65 -0.75 -3.91
CA LEU A 162 8.12 -2.10 -3.76
C LEU A 162 6.65 -2.04 -3.32
N TYR A 163 5.80 -2.72 -4.06
CA TYR A 163 4.40 -2.96 -3.73
C TYR A 163 4.21 -4.46 -3.51
N MET A 164 3.46 -4.81 -2.47
CA MET A 164 3.15 -6.20 -2.14
C MET A 164 1.63 -6.36 -2.04
N THR A 165 1.09 -7.46 -2.57
CA THR A 165 -0.33 -7.77 -2.45
C THR A 165 -0.56 -9.21 -2.00
N THR A 166 -1.57 -9.42 -1.17
CA THR A 166 -2.09 -10.73 -0.78
C THR A 166 -3.57 -10.82 -1.11
N LYS A 167 -4.02 -12.01 -1.53
CA LYS A 167 -5.45 -12.31 -1.73
C LYS A 167 -6.09 -12.95 -0.52
N LEU A 168 -5.31 -13.22 0.53
CA LEU A 168 -5.85 -13.78 1.76
C LEU A 168 -6.71 -12.71 2.44
N ALA A 169 -7.97 -13.01 2.71
CA ALA A 169 -8.89 -12.05 3.32
C ALA A 169 -8.56 -11.76 4.79
N ASN A 170 -7.93 -12.71 5.48
CA ASN A 170 -7.52 -12.56 6.87
C ASN A 170 -6.11 -13.14 7.08
N PRO A 171 -5.07 -12.46 6.57
CA PRO A 171 -3.70 -12.91 6.72
C PRO A 171 -3.22 -12.66 8.15
N HIS A 172 -2.60 -13.66 8.77
CA HIS A 172 -2.06 -13.51 10.13
C HIS A 172 -0.59 -13.09 10.08
N PHE A 173 -0.34 -11.80 9.84
CA PHE A 173 1.02 -11.28 9.83
C PHE A 173 1.59 -11.12 11.24
N PRO A 174 2.80 -11.64 11.52
CA PRO A 174 3.44 -11.44 12.81
C PRO A 174 3.79 -9.95 13.00
N PRO A 175 3.93 -9.48 14.26
CA PRO A 175 4.24 -8.07 14.54
C PRO A 175 5.50 -7.54 13.84
N GLU A 176 6.45 -8.44 13.56
CA GLU A 176 7.68 -8.15 12.82
C GLU A 176 7.41 -7.60 11.41
N ILE A 177 6.42 -8.16 10.70
CA ILE A 177 6.03 -7.68 9.36
C ILE A 177 5.35 -6.30 9.45
N ASN A 178 4.54 -6.06 10.49
CA ASN A 178 3.91 -4.75 10.72
C ASN A 178 4.92 -3.66 11.11
N ALA A 179 6.08 -4.05 11.64
CA ALA A 179 7.19 -3.12 11.89
C ALA A 179 7.90 -2.74 10.59
N LYS A 180 8.13 -3.69 9.68
CA LYS A 180 8.88 -3.51 8.43
C LYS A 180 8.04 -2.90 7.29
N CYS A 181 6.79 -3.30 7.18
CA CYS A 181 5.87 -2.92 6.10
C CYS A 181 4.69 -2.10 6.61
N THR A 182 4.03 -1.38 5.71
CA THR A 182 2.72 -0.78 6.01
C THR A 182 1.62 -1.68 5.49
N VAL A 183 0.98 -2.44 6.37
CA VAL A 183 -0.14 -3.31 5.99
C VAL A 183 -1.40 -2.46 5.82
N ILE A 184 -2.08 -2.60 4.69
CA ILE A 184 -3.26 -1.81 4.33
C ILE A 184 -4.35 -2.77 3.90
N ASP A 185 -5.51 -2.64 4.55
CA ASP A 185 -6.64 -3.51 4.33
C ASP A 185 -7.57 -2.93 3.26
N PHE A 186 -7.62 -3.60 2.10
CA PHE A 186 -8.52 -3.27 0.99
C PHE A 186 -9.80 -4.12 0.98
N THR A 187 -10.02 -4.99 1.98
CA THR A 187 -11.20 -5.88 2.04
C THR A 187 -12.52 -5.14 2.29
N VAL A 188 -12.48 -3.95 2.90
CA VAL A 188 -13.67 -3.27 3.45
C VAL A 188 -14.48 -2.48 2.39
N MET A 189 -14.05 -2.45 1.13
CA MET A 189 -14.68 -1.58 0.12
C MET A 189 -15.76 -2.29 -0.70
N HIS A 190 -16.86 -2.63 -0.03
CA HIS A 190 -18.16 -2.72 -0.68
C HIS A 190 -19.26 -2.37 0.33
N GLU A 191 -19.72 -1.12 0.31
CA GLU A 191 -21.09 -0.81 0.76
C GLU A 191 -22.12 -1.72 0.05
N GLY A 192 -21.77 -2.26 -1.12
CA GLY A 192 -22.53 -3.29 -1.82
C GLY A 192 -22.69 -4.60 -1.03
N THR A 193 -21.69 -5.05 -0.25
CA THR A 193 -21.82 -6.29 0.55
C THR A 193 -22.70 -6.11 1.77
N LEU A 194 -22.64 -4.96 2.45
CA LEU A 194 -23.62 -4.66 3.50
C LEU A 194 -25.03 -4.57 2.92
N THR A 195 -25.21 -3.91 1.78
CA THR A 195 -26.53 -3.81 1.14
C THR A 195 -27.03 -5.16 0.64
N GLU A 196 -26.16 -6.03 0.10
CA GLU A 196 -26.52 -7.40 -0.32
C GLU A 196 -26.85 -8.30 0.88
N VAL A 197 -26.06 -8.22 1.97
CA VAL A 197 -26.33 -8.97 3.21
C VAL A 197 -27.61 -8.48 3.87
N ILE A 198 -27.82 -7.16 3.92
CA ILE A 198 -29.04 -6.53 4.43
C ILE A 198 -30.24 -6.91 3.54
N ALA A 199 -30.10 -6.88 2.21
CA ALA A 199 -31.14 -7.31 1.28
C ALA A 199 -31.49 -8.80 1.46
N ALA A 200 -30.48 -9.66 1.65
CA ALA A 200 -30.69 -11.08 1.93
C ALA A 200 -31.39 -11.33 3.27
N LEU A 201 -31.13 -10.51 4.30
CA LEU A 201 -31.84 -10.56 5.58
C LEU A 201 -33.30 -10.13 5.44
N PHE A 202 -33.57 -9.02 4.74
CA PHE A 202 -34.93 -8.54 4.51
C PHE A 202 -35.80 -9.46 3.64
N LEU A 203 -35.19 -10.24 2.74
CA LEU A 203 -35.91 -11.26 1.97
C LEU A 203 -36.30 -12.48 2.84
N LYS A 204 -35.52 -12.78 3.89
CA LYS A 204 -35.82 -13.89 4.82
C LYS A 204 -36.94 -13.55 5.81
N ASP A 205 -37.08 -12.28 6.19
CA ASP A 205 -38.10 -11.83 7.15
C ASP A 205 -39.51 -11.72 6.55
N ARG A 206 -39.68 -11.90 5.22
CA ARG A 206 -41.00 -11.88 4.55
C ARG A 206 -41.62 -13.26 4.33
N GLU A 207 -40.99 -14.34 4.79
CA GLU A 207 -41.50 -15.72 4.67
C GLU A 207 -42.00 -16.33 6.01
N PHE A 208 -42.48 -15.51 6.95
CA PHE A 208 -43.18 -15.99 8.16
C PHE A 208 -44.53 -15.33 8.37
#